data_AF-A0A2N1QLA4-F1
#
_entry.id   AF-A0A2N1QLA4-F1
#
_cell.length_a   1.000
_cell.length_b   1.000
_cell.length_c   1.000
_cell.angle_alpha   90.00
_cell.angle_beta   90.00
_cell.angle_gamma   90.00
#
_symmetry.space_group_name_H-M   'P 1'
#
loop_
_entity.id
_entity.type
_entity.pdbx_description
1 polymer ?
#
loop_
_entity_poly.entity_id
_entity_poly.type
_entity_poly.pdbx_seq_one_letter_code
_entity_poly.pdbx_strand_id
1 'polypeptide(L)'
;QNGEKVGLLVVRLYRPFDISRFLNTLPATVNRIAVLDRCKDPAANGEPLCMDVKEALSGSDIMVVGGRYGLSSKDFTPAMVKGVYDELKRALPKDSFTIGIEDDISFSSLDYDPCFDTEDPKTVRCLFYGLGSDGTVGANKNSIKIIGGETDLYAQGYYSYDSKKSGGITVSHLRFGPNPIYASYMINRANFVACHVYSFLEKLDVLKCTAEGGTFLLNSPFGPDEVWDKLPKTTQQRIIDKKLKFYTIDAVKIARETGMGGRTNTIMQTCFFAISGVLEKKRAIKAIKDAIVSSYSRKGQAVVDQNIAAVDATLANLYEVKVPKKATSKFDIKPPVAEDAPEFVKDVLGPMMVLEGDGLPVSCLPEDGTFPSGTTQYEKRSIAIDIPSWDPSLCIQCGKCALVCPHASIRAKVYDADLLKGAPKTFK
;
A
#
# COMPACT_ATOMS: atom_id res chain seq x y z
N GLN A 1 1.18 -27.15 -12.80
CA GLN A 1 2.05 -26.82 -13.95
C GLN A 1 3.45 -27.43 -13.85
N ASN A 2 4.02 -27.63 -12.65
CA ASN A 2 5.37 -28.18 -12.48
C ASN A 2 5.43 -29.67 -12.08
N GLY A 3 4.32 -30.42 -12.20
CA GLY A 3 4.28 -31.85 -11.84
C GLY A 3 4.23 -32.18 -10.34
N GLU A 4 4.19 -31.16 -9.46
CA GLU A 4 4.07 -31.37 -8.02
C GLU A 4 2.71 -31.99 -7.63
N LYS A 5 2.74 -33.00 -6.76
CA LYS A 5 1.57 -33.71 -6.25
C LYS A 5 1.05 -33.03 -4.98
N VAL A 6 0.45 -31.86 -5.16
CA VAL A 6 -0.14 -31.06 -4.08
C VAL A 6 -1.65 -30.90 -4.27
N GLY A 7 -2.37 -30.62 -3.18
CA GLY A 7 -3.82 -30.46 -3.19
C GLY A 7 -4.30 -29.61 -2.02
N LEU A 8 -5.46 -28.98 -2.20
CA LEU A 8 -6.10 -28.14 -1.18
C LEU A 8 -7.48 -28.69 -0.84
N LEU A 9 -7.76 -28.86 0.46
CA LEU A 9 -9.10 -29.12 0.97
C LEU A 9 -9.67 -27.82 1.55
N VAL A 10 -10.78 -27.35 0.98
CA VAL A 10 -11.47 -26.15 1.47
C VAL A 10 -12.62 -26.56 2.38
N VAL A 11 -12.47 -26.33 3.68
CA VAL A 11 -13.53 -26.57 4.66
C VAL A 11 -14.63 -25.53 4.48
N ARG A 12 -15.82 -25.98 4.04
CA ARG A 12 -16.99 -25.12 3.84
C ARG A 12 -17.91 -25.07 5.05
N LEU A 13 -18.17 -26.23 5.66
CA LEU A 13 -18.97 -26.38 6.87
C LEU A 13 -18.03 -26.80 8.00
N TYR A 14 -17.68 -25.85 8.87
CA TYR A 14 -16.80 -26.14 10.01
C TYR A 14 -17.54 -26.85 11.14
N ARG A 15 -18.80 -26.50 11.40
CA ARG A 15 -19.65 -27.14 12.40
C ARG A 15 -21.07 -27.36 11.87
N PRO A 16 -21.68 -28.55 12.07
CA PRO A 16 -21.05 -29.77 12.60
C PRO A 16 -19.94 -30.29 11.66
N PHE A 17 -18.86 -30.84 12.23
CA PHE A 17 -17.72 -31.36 11.47
C PHE A 17 -18.02 -32.81 11.03
N ASP A 18 -18.36 -32.99 9.76
CA ASP A 18 -18.69 -34.30 9.18
C ASP A 18 -17.42 -35.08 8.82
N ILE A 19 -16.97 -35.92 9.76
CA ILE A 19 -15.75 -36.75 9.63
C ILE A 19 -15.85 -37.67 8.41
N SER A 20 -17.00 -38.29 8.17
CA SER A 20 -17.20 -39.20 7.03
C SER A 20 -17.00 -38.48 5.70
N ARG A 21 -17.58 -37.29 5.53
CA ARG A 21 -17.39 -36.47 4.33
C ARG A 21 -15.95 -35.99 4.20
N PHE A 22 -15.30 -35.60 5.30
CA PHE A 22 -13.89 -35.21 5.30
C PHE A 22 -12.99 -36.34 4.79
N LEU A 23 -13.08 -37.54 5.38
CA LEU A 23 -12.28 -38.71 4.99
C LEU A 23 -12.51 -39.11 3.53
N ASN A 24 -13.77 -39.12 3.07
CA ASN A 24 -14.12 -39.47 1.69
C ASN A 24 -13.61 -38.46 0.64
N THR A 25 -13.24 -37.25 1.07
CA THR A 25 -12.71 -36.20 0.17
C THR A 25 -11.19 -36.31 0.02
N LEU A 26 -10.49 -36.98 0.94
CA LEU A 26 -9.04 -37.14 0.88
C LEU A 26 -8.64 -38.16 -0.19
N PRO A 27 -7.79 -37.79 -1.16
CA PRO A 27 -7.21 -38.77 -2.07
C PRO A 27 -6.42 -39.84 -1.31
N ALA A 28 -6.52 -41.10 -1.73
CA ALA A 28 -5.80 -42.22 -1.10
C ALA A 28 -4.27 -42.10 -1.13
N THR A 29 -3.74 -41.20 -1.96
CA THR A 29 -2.30 -40.92 -2.09
C THR A 29 -1.77 -39.88 -1.10
N VAL A 30 -2.64 -39.26 -0.29
CA VAL A 30 -2.25 -38.30 0.73
C VAL A 30 -1.49 -39.02 1.84
N ASN A 31 -0.30 -38.53 2.17
CA ASN A 31 0.52 -39.01 3.27
C ASN A 31 0.90 -37.91 4.27
N ARG A 32 0.69 -36.64 3.90
CA ARG A 32 1.10 -35.46 4.68
C ARG A 32 0.09 -34.33 4.50
N ILE A 33 -0.31 -33.70 5.59
CA ILE A 33 -1.28 -32.60 5.62
C ILE A 33 -0.73 -31.49 6.52
N ALA A 34 -0.76 -30.25 6.01
CA ALA A 34 -0.64 -29.05 6.83
C ALA A 34 -2.02 -28.45 7.02
N VAL A 35 -2.43 -28.25 8.27
CA VAL A 35 -3.68 -27.58 8.64
C VAL A 35 -3.37 -26.14 9.00
N LEU A 36 -4.03 -25.20 8.33
CA LEU A 36 -3.80 -23.77 8.51
C LEU A 36 -4.98 -23.14 9.27
N ASP A 37 -4.70 -22.65 10.47
CA ASP A 37 -5.66 -21.97 11.33
C ASP A 37 -5.43 -20.46 11.31
N ARG A 38 -6.52 -19.70 11.13
CA ARG A 38 -6.50 -18.22 11.18
C ARG A 38 -6.88 -17.71 12.57
N CYS A 39 -6.35 -18.33 13.61
CA CYS A 39 -6.54 -17.96 15.00
C CYS A 39 -5.30 -18.36 15.83
N LYS A 40 -5.27 -17.93 17.10
CA LYS A 40 -4.29 -18.39 18.08
C LYS A 40 -5.02 -18.59 19.40
N ASP A 41 -4.96 -19.80 19.91
CA ASP A 41 -5.40 -20.12 21.27
C ASP A 41 -4.15 -20.42 22.12
N PRO A 42 -3.71 -19.48 22.98
CA PRO A 42 -2.51 -19.68 23.78
C PRO A 42 -2.62 -20.80 24.83
N ALA A 43 -3.84 -21.23 25.17
CA ALA A 43 -4.07 -22.24 26.19
C ALA A 43 -4.29 -23.64 25.62
N ALA A 44 -4.51 -23.76 24.31
CA ALA A 44 -4.76 -25.03 23.64
C ALA A 44 -3.46 -25.73 23.22
N ASN A 45 -3.51 -27.07 23.14
CA ASN A 45 -2.43 -27.90 22.61
C ASN A 45 -2.28 -27.78 21.07
N GLY A 46 -3.26 -27.17 20.41
CA GLY A 46 -3.28 -26.92 18.97
C GLY A 46 -4.51 -26.10 18.61
N GLU A 47 -4.47 -25.44 17.45
CA GLU A 47 -5.59 -24.64 16.99
C GLU A 47 -6.82 -25.49 16.59
N PRO A 48 -8.04 -24.93 16.61
CA PRO A 48 -9.28 -25.70 16.55
C PRO A 48 -9.40 -26.62 15.32
N LEU A 49 -9.09 -26.12 14.11
CA LEU A 49 -9.22 -26.95 12.91
C LEU A 49 -8.12 -28.02 12.87
N CYS A 50 -6.90 -27.68 13.27
CA CYS A 50 -5.81 -28.65 13.41
C CYS A 50 -6.20 -29.79 14.35
N MET A 51 -6.81 -29.49 15.50
CA MET A 51 -7.25 -30.50 16.45
C MET A 51 -8.36 -31.38 15.90
N ASP A 52 -9.35 -30.82 15.20
CA ASP A 52 -10.42 -31.61 14.57
C ASP A 52 -9.86 -32.57 13.50
N VAL A 53 -8.91 -32.11 12.69
CA VAL A 53 -8.28 -32.93 11.65
C VAL A 53 -7.39 -34.02 12.24
N LYS A 54 -6.61 -33.69 13.28
CA LYS A 54 -5.79 -34.67 14.01
C LYS A 54 -6.67 -35.75 14.64
N GLU A 55 -7.81 -35.38 15.23
CA GLU A 55 -8.77 -36.33 15.80
C GLU A 55 -9.46 -37.17 14.72
N ALA A 56 -9.92 -36.55 13.63
CA ALA A 56 -10.57 -37.26 12.52
C ALA A 56 -9.65 -38.27 11.81
N LEU A 57 -8.33 -38.03 11.85
CA LEU A 57 -7.29 -38.92 11.30
C LEU A 57 -6.62 -39.79 12.37
N SER A 58 -7.16 -39.84 13.58
CA SER A 58 -6.63 -40.68 14.65
C SER A 58 -6.59 -42.15 14.19
N GLY A 59 -5.41 -42.77 14.28
CA GLY A 59 -5.15 -44.12 13.79
C GLY A 59 -4.75 -44.24 12.30
N SER A 60 -4.63 -43.11 11.58
CA SER A 60 -4.05 -43.06 10.23
C SER A 60 -2.54 -42.90 10.25
N ASP A 61 -1.86 -43.40 9.20
CA ASP A 61 -0.43 -43.14 8.95
C ASP A 61 -0.15 -41.76 8.31
N ILE A 62 -1.20 -40.95 8.08
CA ILE A 62 -1.06 -39.60 7.52
C ILE A 62 -0.45 -38.66 8.56
N MET A 63 0.69 -38.06 8.23
CA MET A 63 1.32 -37.04 9.07
C MET A 63 0.55 -35.72 8.99
N VAL A 64 0.16 -35.18 10.15
CA VAL A 64 -0.57 -33.90 10.25
C VAL A 64 0.26 -32.89 11.05
N VAL A 65 0.55 -31.74 10.44
CA VAL A 65 1.13 -30.58 11.12
C VAL A 65 0.16 -29.40 11.12
N GLY A 66 0.18 -28.60 12.17
CA GLY A 66 -0.61 -27.39 12.33
C GLY A 66 0.22 -26.13 12.11
N GLY A 67 -0.38 -25.11 11.54
CA GLY A 67 0.24 -23.81 11.32
C GLY A 67 -0.75 -22.66 11.46
N ARG A 68 -0.26 -21.51 11.92
CA ARG A 68 -1.03 -20.28 12.04
C ARG A 68 -0.68 -19.31 10.92
N TYR A 69 -1.68 -18.63 10.38
CA TYR A 69 -1.50 -17.62 9.34
C TYR A 69 -2.49 -16.46 9.49
N GLY A 70 -2.18 -15.32 8.86
CA GLY A 70 -3.16 -14.30 8.53
C GLY A 70 -3.89 -13.63 9.71
N LEU A 71 -3.34 -13.71 10.93
CA LEU A 71 -3.91 -13.05 12.12
C LEU A 71 -4.02 -11.54 11.89
N SER A 72 -5.16 -10.97 12.29
CA SER A 72 -5.40 -9.52 12.14
C SER A 72 -5.16 -8.97 10.74
N SER A 73 -5.47 -9.76 9.71
CA SER A 73 -5.24 -9.42 8.30
C SER A 73 -3.78 -9.32 7.86
N LYS A 74 -2.84 -9.96 8.58
CA LYS A 74 -1.51 -10.24 8.03
C LYS A 74 -1.66 -10.89 6.65
N ASP A 75 -0.86 -10.45 5.68
CA ASP A 75 -0.98 -10.92 4.30
C ASP A 75 -0.69 -12.43 4.21
N PHE A 76 -1.32 -13.10 3.26
CA PHE A 76 -1.12 -14.53 3.01
C PHE A 76 -0.94 -14.77 1.52
N THR A 77 0.31 -14.78 1.09
CA THR A 77 0.70 -14.74 -0.32
C THR A 77 0.95 -16.14 -0.89
N PRO A 78 0.98 -16.32 -2.22
CA PRO A 78 1.36 -17.60 -2.82
C PRO A 78 2.76 -18.07 -2.41
N ALA A 79 3.68 -17.14 -2.15
CA ALA A 79 5.01 -17.45 -1.62
C ALA A 79 4.93 -18.14 -0.25
N MET A 80 4.08 -17.63 0.65
CA MET A 80 3.83 -18.24 1.95
C MET A 80 3.19 -19.63 1.83
N VAL A 81 2.22 -19.79 0.91
CA VAL A 81 1.61 -21.10 0.60
C VAL A 81 2.67 -22.08 0.10
N LYS A 82 3.59 -21.64 -0.77
CA LYS A 82 4.72 -22.46 -1.22
C LYS A 82 5.61 -22.87 -0.05
N GLY A 83 5.94 -21.95 0.86
CA GLY A 83 6.70 -22.25 2.08
C GLY A 83 6.07 -23.37 2.91
N VAL A 84 4.74 -23.36 3.07
CA VAL A 84 4.01 -24.44 3.76
C VAL A 84 4.16 -25.78 3.05
N TYR A 85 4.04 -25.81 1.71
CA TYR A 85 4.24 -27.06 0.95
C TYR A 85 5.70 -27.54 0.98
N ASP A 86 6.67 -26.63 0.96
CA ASP A 86 8.08 -27.00 1.05
C ASP A 86 8.42 -27.56 2.44
N GLU A 87 7.84 -27.01 3.50
CA GLU A 87 7.96 -27.55 4.85
C GLU A 87 7.42 -28.99 4.93
N LEU A 88 6.26 -29.26 4.33
CA LEU A 88 5.70 -30.62 4.25
C LEU A 88 6.60 -31.62 3.51
N LYS A 89 7.54 -31.17 2.66
CA LYS A 89 8.48 -32.07 1.97
C LYS A 89 9.67 -32.49 2.84
N ARG A 90 9.91 -31.81 3.97
CA ARG A 90 11.05 -32.11 4.86
C ARG A 90 10.89 -33.45 5.55
N ALA A 91 11.98 -34.12 5.90
CA ALA A 91 11.92 -35.39 6.63
C ALA A 91 11.15 -35.25 7.96
N LEU A 92 11.38 -34.14 8.66
CA LEU A 92 10.70 -33.75 9.89
C LEU A 92 10.11 -32.34 9.71
N PRO A 93 8.87 -32.22 9.23
CA PRO A 93 8.20 -30.92 9.14
C PRO A 93 7.96 -30.34 10.53
N LYS A 94 8.12 -29.03 10.67
CA LYS A 94 7.81 -28.26 11.87
C LYS A 94 6.29 -28.31 12.12
N ASP A 95 5.90 -28.73 13.32
CA ASP A 95 4.53 -28.62 13.81
C ASP A 95 4.34 -27.29 14.57
N SER A 96 3.10 -26.86 14.74
CA SER A 96 2.72 -25.61 15.43
C SER A 96 3.41 -24.35 14.89
N PHE A 97 3.68 -24.31 13.59
CA PHE A 97 4.43 -23.25 12.95
C PHE A 97 3.64 -21.94 12.76
N THR A 98 4.33 -20.86 12.38
CA THR A 98 3.73 -19.62 11.88
C THR A 98 4.24 -19.31 10.48
N ILE A 99 3.45 -18.62 9.66
CA ILE A 99 3.87 -18.17 8.32
C ILE A 99 3.49 -16.71 8.11
N GLY A 100 4.42 -15.92 7.57
CA GLY A 100 4.24 -14.49 7.30
C GLY A 100 4.71 -13.54 8.41
N ILE A 101 5.47 -14.03 9.38
CA ILE A 101 6.19 -13.24 10.39
C ILE A 101 7.59 -13.81 10.58
N GLU A 102 8.51 -13.00 11.11
CA GLU A 102 9.79 -13.47 11.64
C GLU A 102 9.65 -13.68 13.16
N ASP A 103 9.53 -14.94 13.56
CA ASP A 103 9.49 -15.32 14.98
C ASP A 103 10.86 -15.80 15.41
N ASP A 104 11.63 -14.87 15.96
CA ASP A 104 12.99 -15.03 16.46
C ASP A 104 13.06 -15.33 17.97
N ILE A 105 11.89 -15.47 18.62
CA ILE A 105 11.79 -15.85 20.03
C ILE A 105 11.52 -17.35 20.16
N SER A 106 10.43 -17.83 19.55
CA SER A 106 10.03 -19.24 19.65
C SER A 106 10.43 -20.05 18.43
N PHE A 107 11.03 -19.40 17.42
CA PHE A 107 11.50 -20.02 16.18
C PHE A 107 10.39 -20.82 15.47
N SER A 108 9.12 -20.40 15.60
CA SER A 108 7.99 -21.10 14.99
C SER A 108 7.78 -20.76 13.51
N SER A 109 8.35 -19.64 13.05
CA SER A 109 8.19 -19.16 11.68
C SER A 109 8.77 -20.11 10.64
N LEU A 110 8.16 -20.16 9.45
CA LEU A 110 8.64 -20.87 8.28
C LEU A 110 9.27 -19.90 7.29
N ASP A 111 10.39 -20.33 6.68
CA ASP A 111 11.01 -19.63 5.57
C ASP A 111 10.18 -19.77 4.29
N TYR A 112 10.21 -18.74 3.45
CA TYR A 112 9.62 -18.77 2.12
C TYR A 112 10.35 -17.81 1.18
N ASP A 113 10.28 -18.05 -0.13
CA ASP A 113 10.82 -17.15 -1.15
C ASP A 113 9.81 -16.06 -1.52
N PRO A 114 9.99 -14.78 -1.13
CA PRO A 114 9.04 -13.71 -1.42
C PRO A 114 8.92 -13.38 -2.92
N CYS A 115 9.86 -13.84 -3.75
CA CYS A 115 9.84 -13.60 -5.20
C CYS A 115 8.91 -14.56 -5.96
N PHE A 116 8.37 -15.59 -5.31
CA PHE A 116 7.45 -16.54 -5.93
C PHE A 116 6.13 -15.87 -6.32
N ASP A 117 5.78 -15.95 -7.61
CA ASP A 117 4.60 -15.35 -8.22
C ASP A 117 3.77 -16.43 -8.93
N THR A 118 2.45 -16.36 -8.78
CA THR A 118 1.49 -17.28 -9.42
C THR A 118 0.45 -16.54 -10.24
N GLU A 119 0.50 -15.21 -10.33
CA GLU A 119 -0.46 -14.45 -11.11
C GLU A 119 -0.26 -14.69 -12.62
N ASP A 120 -1.38 -14.69 -13.36
CA ASP A 120 -1.34 -14.76 -14.83
C ASP A 120 -0.54 -13.57 -15.38
N PRO A 121 0.48 -13.78 -16.23
CA PRO A 121 1.24 -12.70 -16.86
C PRO A 121 0.39 -11.68 -17.64
N LYS A 122 -0.82 -12.06 -18.07
CA LYS A 122 -1.78 -11.17 -18.75
C LYS A 122 -2.57 -10.29 -17.78
N THR A 123 -2.49 -10.54 -16.47
CA THR A 123 -3.14 -9.70 -15.46
C THR A 123 -2.33 -8.42 -15.25
N VAL A 124 -2.97 -7.28 -15.49
CA VAL A 124 -2.40 -5.97 -15.20
C VAL A 124 -2.59 -5.65 -13.73
N ARG A 125 -1.50 -5.39 -13.03
CA ARG A 125 -1.45 -5.10 -11.58
C ARG A 125 -1.07 -3.64 -11.36
N CYS A 126 -1.90 -2.90 -10.64
CA CYS A 126 -1.75 -1.47 -10.44
C CYS A 126 -1.70 -1.10 -8.95
N LEU A 127 -0.73 -0.26 -8.57
CA LEU A 127 -0.64 0.36 -7.25
C LEU A 127 -0.88 1.87 -7.35
N PHE A 128 -1.67 2.41 -6.44
CA PHE A 128 -1.91 3.85 -6.35
C PHE A 128 -1.66 4.31 -4.92
N TYR A 129 -0.64 5.15 -4.74
CA TYR A 129 -0.33 5.82 -3.49
C TYR A 129 -1.01 7.18 -3.47
N GLY A 130 -2.00 7.33 -2.58
CA GLY A 130 -2.77 8.55 -2.42
C GLY A 130 -2.82 9.00 -0.96
N LEU A 131 -3.35 10.19 -0.74
CA LEU A 131 -3.61 10.75 0.57
C LEU A 131 -5.06 10.53 0.99
N GLY A 132 -5.30 10.24 2.26
CA GLY A 132 -6.65 10.24 2.83
C GLY A 132 -7.39 11.53 2.48
N SER A 133 -8.53 11.40 1.80
CA SER A 133 -9.40 12.48 1.29
C SER A 133 -8.98 13.18 -0.02
N ASP A 134 -7.97 12.70 -0.75
CA ASP A 134 -7.60 13.25 -2.06
C ASP A 134 -8.50 12.78 -3.24
N GLY A 135 -9.33 11.75 -2.99
CA GLY A 135 -10.23 11.17 -3.98
C GLY A 135 -9.68 9.99 -4.79
N THR A 136 -8.44 9.55 -4.53
CA THR A 136 -7.76 8.44 -5.22
C THR A 136 -8.55 7.14 -5.15
N VAL A 137 -8.96 6.73 -3.95
CA VAL A 137 -9.77 5.52 -3.74
C VAL A 137 -11.10 5.59 -4.51
N GLY A 138 -11.74 6.76 -4.53
CA GLY A 138 -12.99 6.96 -5.25
C GLY A 138 -12.82 6.84 -6.75
N ALA A 139 -11.77 7.44 -7.30
CA ALA A 139 -11.39 7.31 -8.70
C ALA A 139 -11.09 5.85 -9.06
N ASN A 140 -10.36 5.12 -8.23
CA ASN A 140 -10.04 3.72 -8.44
C ASN A 140 -11.29 2.81 -8.45
N LYS A 141 -12.23 3.03 -7.54
CA LYS A 141 -13.54 2.33 -7.57
C LYS A 141 -14.31 2.62 -8.85
N ASN A 142 -14.27 3.86 -9.34
CA ASN A 142 -14.91 4.24 -10.59
C ASN A 142 -14.21 3.59 -11.79
N SER A 143 -12.88 3.58 -11.83
CA SER A 143 -12.09 2.92 -12.88
C SER A 143 -12.40 1.43 -12.98
N ILE A 144 -12.56 0.73 -11.85
CA ILE A 144 -12.98 -0.67 -11.83
C ILE A 144 -14.34 -0.87 -12.49
N LYS A 145 -15.31 0.01 -12.18
CA LYS A 145 -16.64 -0.06 -12.78
C LYS A 145 -16.61 0.19 -14.29
N ILE A 146 -15.81 1.16 -14.73
CA ILE A 146 -15.62 1.44 -16.16
C ILE A 146 -15.01 0.22 -16.85
N ILE A 147 -13.90 -0.32 -16.33
CA ILE A 147 -13.21 -1.44 -16.98
C ILE A 147 -14.08 -2.71 -16.97
N GLY A 148 -14.68 -3.06 -15.84
CA GLY A 148 -15.55 -4.24 -15.75
C GLY A 148 -16.90 -4.09 -16.47
N GLY A 149 -17.33 -2.87 -16.81
CA GLY A 149 -18.53 -2.62 -17.61
C GLY A 149 -18.27 -2.53 -19.11
N GLU A 150 -17.09 -2.06 -19.51
CA GLU A 150 -16.70 -1.88 -20.91
C GLU A 150 -15.90 -3.06 -21.48
N THR A 151 -15.40 -3.97 -20.64
CA THR A 151 -14.57 -5.09 -21.09
C THR A 151 -15.03 -6.40 -20.48
N ASP A 152 -14.63 -7.50 -21.12
CA ASP A 152 -14.80 -8.85 -20.57
C ASP A 152 -13.73 -9.18 -19.51
N LEU A 153 -12.92 -8.20 -19.09
CA LEU A 153 -11.90 -8.42 -18.07
C LEU A 153 -12.54 -8.53 -16.69
N TYR A 154 -12.06 -9.48 -15.91
CA TYR A 154 -12.28 -9.50 -14.48
C TYR A 154 -11.52 -8.35 -13.84
N ALA A 155 -12.18 -7.67 -12.89
CA ALA A 155 -11.60 -6.56 -12.16
C ALA A 155 -11.66 -6.83 -10.65
N GLN A 156 -10.56 -6.57 -9.96
CA GLN A 156 -10.44 -6.68 -8.50
C GLN A 156 -9.88 -5.37 -7.94
N GLY A 157 -10.39 -4.95 -6.78
CA GLY A 157 -9.85 -3.82 -6.04
C GLY A 157 -9.79 -4.10 -4.54
N TYR A 158 -8.62 -3.86 -3.96
CA TYR A 158 -8.38 -3.86 -2.52
C TYR A 158 -7.75 -2.52 -2.13
N TYR A 159 -8.07 -2.02 -0.93
CA TYR A 159 -7.66 -0.68 -0.50
C TYR A 159 -7.11 -0.76 0.92
N SER A 160 -5.80 -0.50 1.06
CA SER A 160 -5.15 -0.34 2.34
C SER A 160 -5.27 1.12 2.79
N TYR A 161 -5.78 1.32 4.00
CA TYR A 161 -5.92 2.65 4.61
C TYR A 161 -5.05 2.73 5.86
N ASP A 162 -4.46 3.89 6.05
CA ASP A 162 -3.85 4.25 7.32
C ASP A 162 -4.91 4.41 8.43
N SER A 163 -4.51 4.16 9.67
CA SER A 163 -5.24 4.46 10.90
C SER A 163 -5.57 5.96 11.05
N LYS A 164 -4.78 6.84 10.42
CA LYS A 164 -4.92 8.29 10.49
C LYS A 164 -6.15 8.75 9.69
N LYS A 165 -7.17 9.26 10.41
CA LYS A 165 -8.44 9.75 9.83
C LYS A 165 -8.29 10.81 8.73
N SER A 166 -7.24 11.62 8.77
CA SER A 166 -6.96 12.64 7.76
C SER A 166 -5.49 12.67 7.39
N GLY A 167 -5.23 12.79 6.08
CA GLY A 167 -3.87 12.86 5.55
C GLY A 167 -3.03 11.60 5.76
N GLY A 168 -3.67 10.46 6.06
CA GLY A 168 -3.00 9.17 6.12
C GLY A 168 -2.64 8.68 4.73
N ILE A 169 -1.73 7.72 4.64
CA ILE A 169 -1.40 7.09 3.36
C ILE A 169 -2.51 6.11 2.97
N THR A 170 -2.86 6.07 1.70
CA THR A 170 -3.75 5.06 1.14
C THR A 170 -3.04 4.36 -0.01
N VAL A 171 -3.10 3.04 -0.04
CA VAL A 171 -2.54 2.22 -1.12
C VAL A 171 -3.67 1.41 -1.75
N SER A 172 -3.99 1.70 -3.00
CA SER A 172 -4.99 0.94 -3.75
C SER A 172 -4.31 -0.13 -4.59
N HIS A 173 -4.77 -1.37 -4.48
CA HIS A 173 -4.32 -2.53 -5.24
C HIS A 173 -5.40 -2.91 -6.24
N LEU A 174 -5.16 -2.69 -7.53
CA LEU A 174 -6.09 -3.05 -8.59
C LEU A 174 -5.51 -4.14 -9.49
N ARG A 175 -6.36 -5.09 -9.88
CA ARG A 175 -6.02 -6.13 -10.86
C ARG A 175 -7.07 -6.18 -11.95
N PHE A 176 -6.62 -6.33 -13.20
CA PHE A 176 -7.46 -6.49 -14.37
C PHE A 176 -6.91 -7.62 -15.23
N GLY A 177 -7.72 -8.63 -15.54
CA GLY A 177 -7.23 -9.80 -16.28
C GLY A 177 -8.34 -10.55 -17.01
N PRO A 178 -7.98 -11.38 -18.01
CA PRO A 178 -8.95 -12.13 -18.81
C PRO A 178 -9.55 -13.32 -18.05
N ASN A 179 -8.94 -13.73 -16.94
CA ASN A 179 -9.33 -14.89 -16.14
C ASN A 179 -9.86 -14.45 -14.76
N PRO A 180 -10.71 -15.25 -14.09
CA PRO A 180 -11.16 -14.98 -12.73
C PRO A 180 -9.99 -14.73 -11.77
N ILE A 181 -10.05 -13.64 -11.01
CA ILE A 181 -8.97 -13.21 -10.13
C ILE A 181 -9.19 -13.75 -8.71
N TYR A 182 -8.42 -14.77 -8.34
CA TYR A 182 -8.44 -15.37 -7.00
C TYR A 182 -7.35 -14.84 -6.06
N ALA A 183 -6.59 -13.83 -6.48
CA ALA A 183 -5.48 -13.25 -5.73
C ALA A 183 -5.98 -12.42 -4.53
N SER A 184 -6.30 -13.07 -3.42
CA SER A 184 -6.76 -12.43 -2.18
C SER A 184 -5.59 -11.96 -1.28
N TYR A 185 -4.60 -11.30 -1.88
CA TYR A 185 -3.37 -10.80 -1.23
C TYR A 185 -2.91 -9.49 -1.87
N MET A 186 -2.02 -8.75 -1.22
CA MET A 186 -1.54 -7.46 -1.72
C MET A 186 -0.63 -7.62 -2.95
N ILE A 187 -0.65 -6.63 -3.84
CA ILE A 187 0.24 -6.63 -5.02
C ILE A 187 1.68 -6.39 -4.56
N ASN A 188 2.55 -7.37 -4.80
CA ASN A 188 4.00 -7.31 -4.56
C ASN A 188 4.81 -7.09 -5.86
N ARG A 189 4.16 -7.18 -7.03
CA ARG A 189 4.75 -6.95 -8.35
C ARG A 189 3.75 -6.19 -9.24
N ALA A 190 3.96 -4.90 -9.46
CA ALA A 190 3.02 -4.01 -10.14
C ALA A 190 3.51 -3.59 -11.53
N ASN A 191 2.64 -3.71 -12.53
CA ASN A 191 2.88 -3.21 -13.89
C ASN A 191 2.73 -1.70 -13.98
N PHE A 192 1.90 -1.12 -13.12
CA PHE A 192 1.63 0.31 -13.07
C PHE A 192 1.68 0.79 -11.62
N VAL A 193 2.45 1.85 -11.36
CA VAL A 193 2.48 2.52 -10.05
C VAL A 193 2.19 4.00 -10.25
N ALA A 194 1.24 4.54 -9.48
CA ALA A 194 1.01 5.97 -9.42
C ALA A 194 1.24 6.51 -8.01
N CYS A 195 1.95 7.64 -7.93
CA CYS A 195 2.14 8.39 -6.70
C CYS A 195 1.45 9.76 -6.86
N HIS A 196 0.34 9.95 -6.16
CA HIS A 196 -0.48 11.15 -6.27
C HIS A 196 -0.01 12.29 -5.36
N VAL A 197 0.98 12.03 -4.51
CA VAL A 197 1.54 12.97 -3.55
C VAL A 197 3.07 12.96 -3.65
N TYR A 198 3.64 13.99 -4.25
CA TYR A 198 5.08 14.11 -4.46
C TYR A 198 5.92 13.86 -3.18
N SER A 199 5.50 14.43 -2.04
CA SER A 199 6.27 14.34 -0.78
C SER A 199 6.38 12.92 -0.21
N PHE A 200 5.60 11.95 -0.70
CA PHE A 200 5.77 10.55 -0.33
C PHE A 200 7.11 9.99 -0.79
N LEU A 201 7.66 10.49 -1.91
CA LEU A 201 8.96 10.03 -2.39
C LEU A 201 10.10 10.36 -1.42
N GLU A 202 9.96 11.37 -0.58
CA GLU A 202 10.98 11.69 0.43
C GLU A 202 10.99 10.70 1.60
N LYS A 203 9.95 9.87 1.77
CA LYS A 203 9.75 9.01 2.95
C LYS A 203 9.51 7.53 2.62
N LEU A 204 9.04 7.21 1.41
CA LEU A 204 8.62 5.87 1.00
C LEU A 204 9.35 5.42 -0.26
N ASP A 205 9.79 4.16 -0.30
CA ASP A 205 10.17 3.49 -1.57
C ASP A 205 8.89 3.01 -2.28
N VAL A 206 8.16 3.94 -2.90
CA VAL A 206 6.91 3.63 -3.62
C VAL A 206 7.13 2.71 -4.84
N LEU A 207 8.37 2.54 -5.28
CA LEU A 207 8.74 1.73 -6.45
C LEU A 207 9.31 0.35 -6.08
N LYS A 208 9.32 0.00 -4.79
CA LYS A 208 9.77 -1.29 -4.26
C LYS A 208 9.12 -2.46 -5.02
N CYS A 209 7.80 -2.41 -5.15
CA CYS A 209 6.99 -3.46 -5.77
C CYS A 209 6.82 -3.33 -7.29
N THR A 210 7.47 -2.38 -7.98
CA THR A 210 7.29 -2.24 -9.44
C THR A 210 7.93 -3.39 -10.21
N ALA A 211 7.29 -3.88 -11.27
CA ALA A 211 7.85 -4.85 -12.19
C ALA A 211 8.85 -4.19 -13.17
N GLU A 212 9.75 -4.99 -13.75
CA GLU A 212 10.61 -4.51 -14.86
C GLU A 212 9.75 -4.11 -16.07
N GLY A 213 10.11 -3.00 -16.72
CA GLY A 213 9.38 -2.42 -17.84
C GLY A 213 8.03 -1.79 -17.46
N GLY A 214 7.72 -1.69 -16.17
CA GLY A 214 6.49 -1.09 -15.66
C GLY A 214 6.40 0.42 -15.90
N THR A 215 5.22 0.97 -15.65
CA THR A 215 4.94 2.41 -15.79
C THR A 215 4.87 3.07 -14.42
N PHE A 216 5.55 4.19 -14.25
CA PHE A 216 5.46 5.05 -13.07
C PHE A 216 4.84 6.39 -13.43
N LEU A 217 3.76 6.77 -12.73
CA LEU A 217 3.10 8.06 -12.84
C LEU A 217 3.29 8.86 -11.55
N LEU A 218 3.81 10.08 -11.65
CA LEU A 218 4.00 10.99 -10.52
C LEU A 218 3.18 12.26 -10.69
N ASN A 219 2.37 12.59 -9.68
CA ASN A 219 1.86 13.95 -9.51
C ASN A 219 2.94 14.81 -8.84
N SER A 220 3.47 15.80 -9.57
CA SER A 220 4.60 16.62 -9.16
C SER A 220 4.41 18.06 -9.62
N PRO A 221 4.81 19.06 -8.82
CA PRO A 221 4.83 20.46 -9.25
C PRO A 221 5.94 20.74 -10.29
N PHE A 222 6.82 19.77 -10.54
CA PHE A 222 7.95 19.90 -11.46
C PHE A 222 7.64 19.28 -12.83
N GLY A 223 8.01 20.00 -13.89
CA GLY A 223 7.87 19.56 -15.28
C GLY A 223 8.85 18.43 -15.67
N PRO A 224 8.73 17.90 -16.90
CA PRO A 224 9.52 16.74 -17.34
C PRO A 224 11.04 17.00 -17.38
N ASP A 225 11.46 18.25 -17.56
CA ASP A 225 12.89 18.60 -17.63
C ASP A 225 13.52 18.79 -16.24
N GLU A 226 12.72 19.01 -15.20
CA GLU A 226 13.22 19.32 -13.84
C GLU A 226 12.96 18.18 -12.84
N VAL A 227 11.89 17.41 -13.04
CA VAL A 227 11.42 16.43 -12.05
C VAL A 227 12.48 15.39 -11.69
N TRP A 228 13.33 15.01 -12.65
CA TRP A 228 14.38 14.03 -12.43
C TRP A 228 15.32 14.44 -11.30
N ASP A 229 15.79 15.69 -11.28
CA ASP A 229 16.72 16.21 -10.27
C ASP A 229 16.09 16.42 -8.90
N LYS A 230 14.76 16.25 -8.83
CA LYS A 230 13.96 16.33 -7.60
C LYS A 230 13.63 14.96 -7.03
N LEU A 231 14.06 13.86 -7.66
CA LEU A 231 13.85 12.52 -7.13
C LEU A 231 14.96 12.10 -6.15
N PRO A 232 14.65 11.32 -5.10
CA PRO A 232 15.65 10.64 -4.29
C PRO A 232 16.50 9.67 -5.12
N LYS A 233 17.74 9.44 -4.71
CA LYS A 233 18.66 8.53 -5.38
C LYS A 233 18.11 7.11 -5.50
N THR A 234 17.50 6.56 -4.44
CA THR A 234 16.87 5.24 -4.48
C THR A 234 15.78 5.16 -5.56
N THR A 235 14.90 6.17 -5.62
CA THR A 235 13.83 6.26 -6.62
C THR A 235 14.39 6.31 -8.05
N GLN A 236 15.40 7.15 -8.30
CA GLN A 236 16.07 7.21 -9.61
C GLN A 236 16.67 5.85 -10.00
N GLN A 237 17.35 5.19 -9.06
CA GLN A 237 17.98 3.90 -9.30
C GLN A 237 16.94 2.82 -9.64
N ARG A 238 15.79 2.77 -8.93
CA ARG A 238 14.68 1.87 -9.25
C ARG A 238 14.13 2.11 -10.66
N ILE A 239 13.97 3.37 -11.07
CA ILE A 239 13.49 3.72 -12.41
C ILE A 239 14.45 3.18 -13.48
N ILE A 240 15.75 3.33 -13.27
CA ILE A 240 16.80 2.88 -14.20
C ILE A 240 16.87 1.36 -14.25
N ASP A 241 17.06 0.71 -13.11
CA ASP A 241 17.30 -0.73 -13.02
C ASP A 241 16.12 -1.52 -13.58
N LYS A 242 14.91 -1.07 -13.27
CA LYS A 242 13.67 -1.70 -13.73
C LYS A 242 13.22 -1.16 -15.09
N LYS A 243 13.98 -0.27 -15.75
CA LYS A 243 13.66 0.31 -17.07
C LYS A 243 12.23 0.85 -17.14
N LEU A 244 11.83 1.62 -16.12
CA LEU A 244 10.46 2.09 -15.99
C LEU A 244 10.15 3.19 -17.02
N LYS A 245 8.92 3.17 -17.53
CA LYS A 245 8.35 4.30 -18.28
C LYS A 245 7.87 5.34 -17.27
N PHE A 246 8.57 6.47 -17.18
CA PHE A 246 8.29 7.48 -16.18
C PHE A 246 7.47 8.63 -16.78
N TYR A 247 6.32 8.92 -16.18
CA TYR A 247 5.44 10.04 -16.52
C TYR A 247 5.27 10.99 -15.34
N THR A 248 5.21 12.29 -15.62
CA THR A 248 4.96 13.34 -14.64
C THR A 248 3.82 14.24 -15.08
N ILE A 249 3.09 14.79 -14.11
CA ILE A 249 2.03 15.78 -14.31
C ILE A 249 1.88 16.67 -13.08
N ASP A 250 1.62 17.96 -13.27
CA ASP A 250 1.20 18.86 -12.18
C ASP A 250 -0.33 18.90 -12.11
N ALA A 251 -0.92 17.91 -11.44
CA ALA A 251 -2.37 17.81 -11.33
C ALA A 251 -2.96 18.94 -10.47
N VAL A 252 -2.19 19.52 -9.55
CA VAL A 252 -2.67 20.62 -8.68
C VAL A 252 -2.81 21.90 -9.49
N LYS A 253 -1.83 22.23 -10.33
CA LYS A 253 -1.91 23.36 -11.26
C LYS A 253 -3.09 23.22 -12.21
N ILE A 254 -3.23 22.05 -12.86
CA ILE A 254 -4.34 21.79 -13.79
C ILE A 254 -5.69 21.90 -13.09
N ALA A 255 -5.83 21.36 -11.88
CA ALA A 255 -7.07 21.47 -11.11
C ALA A 255 -7.43 22.93 -10.78
N ARG A 256 -6.44 23.78 -10.49
CA ARG A 256 -6.66 25.22 -10.25
C ARG A 256 -7.07 25.95 -11.54
N GLU A 257 -6.36 25.72 -12.64
CA GLU A 257 -6.62 26.38 -13.93
C GLU A 257 -7.95 25.97 -14.55
N THR A 258 -8.42 24.75 -14.27
CA THR A 258 -9.71 24.23 -14.77
C THR A 258 -10.89 24.49 -13.81
N GLY A 259 -10.65 25.19 -12.68
CA GLY A 259 -11.71 25.53 -11.72
C GLY A 259 -12.14 24.37 -10.79
N MET A 260 -11.41 23.25 -10.77
CA MET A 260 -11.67 22.11 -9.88
C MET A 260 -11.12 22.30 -8.45
N GLY A 261 -10.40 23.40 -8.21
CA GLY A 261 -9.79 23.71 -6.92
C GLY A 261 -8.62 22.77 -6.62
N GLY A 262 -8.66 22.07 -5.48
CA GLY A 262 -7.61 21.13 -5.06
C GLY A 262 -7.88 19.66 -5.45
N ARG A 263 -8.88 19.37 -6.29
CA ARG A 263 -9.29 18.00 -6.60
C ARG A 263 -8.51 17.47 -7.81
N THR A 264 -7.58 16.55 -7.56
CA THR A 264 -6.72 15.96 -8.61
C THR A 264 -7.22 14.61 -9.11
N ASN A 265 -8.25 14.04 -8.50
CA ASN A 265 -8.74 12.69 -8.76
C ASN A 265 -9.10 12.41 -10.23
N THR A 266 -9.87 13.29 -10.88
CA THR A 266 -10.24 13.13 -12.31
C THR A 266 -8.99 13.17 -13.21
N ILE A 267 -8.06 14.10 -12.94
CA ILE A 267 -6.80 14.24 -13.69
C ILE A 267 -5.95 12.98 -13.58
N MET A 268 -5.73 12.47 -12.36
CA MET A 268 -4.94 11.26 -12.14
C MET A 268 -5.61 10.02 -12.74
N GLN A 269 -6.95 9.95 -12.67
CA GLN A 269 -7.72 8.88 -13.32
C GLN A 269 -7.55 8.91 -14.84
N THR A 270 -7.63 10.10 -15.46
CA THR A 270 -7.39 10.27 -16.91
C THR A 270 -5.98 9.84 -17.29
N CYS A 271 -4.97 10.18 -16.49
CA CYS A 271 -3.61 9.70 -16.71
C CYS A 271 -3.56 8.16 -16.70
N PHE A 272 -4.11 7.52 -15.67
CA PHE A 272 -4.15 6.06 -15.59
C PHE A 272 -4.72 5.42 -16.86
N PHE A 273 -5.87 5.88 -17.35
CA PHE A 273 -6.46 5.34 -18.57
C PHE A 273 -5.65 5.65 -19.83
N ALA A 274 -4.95 6.79 -19.88
CA ALA A 274 -4.16 7.19 -21.04
C ALA A 274 -2.87 6.36 -21.22
N ILE A 275 -2.25 5.91 -20.11
CA ILE A 275 -0.91 5.28 -20.12
C ILE A 275 -0.82 3.87 -19.50
N SER A 276 -1.90 3.34 -18.90
CA SER A 276 -1.88 1.97 -18.32
C SER A 276 -1.94 0.86 -19.37
N GLY A 277 -2.52 1.10 -20.53
CA GLY A 277 -2.72 0.10 -21.58
C GLY A 277 -3.83 -0.92 -21.30
N VAL A 278 -4.61 -0.78 -20.23
CA VAL A 278 -5.74 -1.67 -19.90
C VAL A 278 -6.91 -1.52 -20.89
N LEU A 279 -7.10 -0.29 -21.39
CA LEU A 279 -8.08 0.04 -22.41
C LEU A 279 -7.41 0.78 -23.56
N GLU A 280 -7.96 0.63 -24.77
CA GLU A 280 -7.55 1.45 -25.90
C GLU A 280 -7.82 2.94 -25.59
N LYS A 281 -6.83 3.80 -25.80
CA LYS A 281 -6.85 5.22 -25.40
C LYS A 281 -8.13 5.96 -25.85
N LYS A 282 -8.54 5.82 -27.11
CA LYS A 282 -9.74 6.48 -27.63
C LYS A 282 -11.00 6.04 -26.89
N ARG A 283 -11.12 4.73 -26.67
CA ARG A 283 -12.25 4.12 -25.97
C ARG A 283 -12.27 4.51 -24.51
N ALA A 284 -11.10 4.56 -23.86
CA ALA A 284 -10.95 4.98 -22.48
C ALA A 284 -11.36 6.44 -22.26
N ILE A 285 -10.89 7.37 -23.13
CA ILE A 285 -11.26 8.79 -23.05
C ILE A 285 -12.78 8.97 -23.21
N LYS A 286 -13.40 8.26 -24.15
CA LYS A 286 -14.85 8.29 -24.34
C LYS A 286 -15.57 7.81 -23.08
N ALA A 287 -15.19 6.64 -22.54
CA ALA A 287 -15.81 6.07 -21.35
C ALA A 287 -15.70 6.98 -20.12
N ILE A 288 -14.56 7.68 -19.95
CA ILE A 288 -14.39 8.67 -18.87
C ILE A 288 -15.35 9.85 -19.05
N LYS A 289 -15.43 10.42 -20.26
CA LYS A 289 -16.33 11.55 -20.55
C LYS A 289 -17.79 11.14 -20.34
N ASP A 290 -18.19 9.95 -20.79
CA ASP A 290 -19.54 9.41 -20.57
C ASP A 290 -19.84 9.20 -19.07
N ALA A 291 -18.88 8.67 -18.31
CA ALA A 291 -19.00 8.50 -16.86
C ALA A 291 -19.09 9.82 -16.09
N ILE A 292 -18.37 10.86 -16.54
CA ILE A 292 -18.45 12.23 -16.00
C ILE A 292 -19.86 12.79 -16.21
N VAL A 293 -20.42 12.67 -17.42
CA VAL A 293 -21.79 13.13 -17.72
C VAL A 293 -22.80 12.40 -16.83
N SER A 294 -22.71 11.08 -16.73
CA SER A 294 -23.61 10.28 -15.89
C SER A 294 -23.53 10.69 -14.40
N SER A 295 -22.31 10.85 -13.88
CA SER A 295 -22.08 11.11 -12.45
C SER A 295 -22.38 12.55 -12.03
N TYR A 296 -22.17 13.51 -12.92
CA TYR A 296 -22.22 14.95 -12.58
C TYR A 296 -23.33 15.73 -13.27
N SER A 297 -24.12 15.13 -14.16
CA SER A 297 -25.31 15.77 -14.77
C SER A 297 -26.22 16.43 -13.74
N ARG A 298 -26.42 15.78 -12.58
CA ARG A 298 -27.24 16.31 -11.46
C ARG A 298 -26.66 17.56 -10.79
N LYS A 299 -25.37 17.87 -11.00
CA LYS A 299 -24.69 19.05 -10.42
C LYS A 299 -24.65 20.25 -11.38
N GLY A 300 -25.19 20.10 -12.59
CA GLY A 300 -25.26 21.15 -13.60
C GLY A 300 -24.18 21.06 -14.67
N GLN A 301 -24.47 21.62 -15.85
CA GLN A 301 -23.63 21.53 -17.04
C GLN A 301 -22.23 22.13 -16.84
N ALA A 302 -22.12 23.24 -16.09
CA ALA A 302 -20.83 23.87 -15.81
C ALA A 302 -19.83 22.92 -15.11
N VAL A 303 -20.30 22.07 -14.19
CA VAL A 303 -19.44 21.07 -13.50
C VAL A 303 -19.02 19.96 -14.46
N VAL A 304 -19.91 19.55 -15.36
CA VAL A 304 -19.60 18.56 -16.40
C VAL A 304 -18.53 19.11 -17.34
N ASP A 305 -18.72 20.34 -17.85
CA ASP A 305 -17.79 21.01 -18.77
C ASP A 305 -16.42 21.22 -18.13
N GLN A 306 -16.37 21.62 -16.84
CA GLN A 306 -15.11 21.72 -16.08
C GLN A 306 -14.36 20.39 -15.99
N ASN A 307 -15.05 19.28 -15.73
CA ASN A 307 -14.42 17.96 -15.67
C ASN A 307 -13.94 17.51 -17.06
N ILE A 308 -14.71 17.78 -18.13
CA ILE A 308 -14.29 17.48 -19.51
C ILE A 308 -13.06 18.31 -19.90
N ALA A 309 -13.05 19.61 -19.59
CA ALA A 309 -11.90 20.46 -19.81
C ALA A 309 -10.66 19.97 -19.04
N ALA A 310 -10.85 19.48 -17.81
CA ALA A 310 -9.77 18.86 -17.04
C ALA A 310 -9.22 17.58 -17.70
N VAL A 311 -10.06 16.74 -18.29
CA VAL A 311 -9.62 15.57 -19.07
C VAL A 311 -8.74 16.01 -20.25
N ASP A 312 -9.18 17.00 -21.02
CA ASP A 312 -8.45 17.45 -22.21
C ASP A 312 -7.13 18.15 -21.83
N ALA A 313 -7.16 19.00 -20.80
CA ALA A 313 -5.96 19.64 -20.25
C ALA A 313 -4.96 18.61 -19.70
N THR A 314 -5.45 17.54 -19.05
CA THR A 314 -4.60 16.44 -18.57
C THR A 314 -3.83 15.79 -19.72
N LEU A 315 -4.52 15.46 -20.82
CA LEU A 315 -3.89 14.79 -21.96
C LEU A 315 -2.83 15.66 -22.65
N ALA A 316 -2.99 16.98 -22.60
CA ALA A 316 -2.01 17.94 -23.14
C ALA A 316 -0.81 18.18 -22.22
N ASN A 317 -0.94 17.92 -20.91
CA ASN A 317 0.07 18.20 -19.88
C ASN A 317 0.63 16.94 -19.20
N LEU A 318 0.33 15.75 -19.74
CA LEU A 318 0.94 14.49 -19.32
C LEU A 318 2.22 14.26 -20.10
N TYR A 319 3.36 14.31 -19.41
CA TYR A 319 4.68 14.23 -20.05
C TYR A 319 5.41 12.94 -19.70
N GLU A 320 5.98 12.30 -20.71
CA GLU A 320 6.97 11.24 -20.52
C GLU A 320 8.34 11.87 -20.22
N VAL A 321 8.98 11.42 -19.16
CA VAL A 321 10.27 11.92 -18.69
C VAL A 321 11.38 11.08 -19.33
N LYS A 322 12.36 11.75 -19.93
CA LYS A 322 13.55 11.08 -20.47
C LYS A 322 14.43 10.60 -19.33
N VAL A 323 14.43 9.28 -19.08
CA VAL A 323 15.21 8.66 -18.02
C VAL A 323 16.71 8.62 -18.39
N PRO A 324 17.59 9.25 -17.59
CA PRO A 324 19.04 9.15 -17.77
C PRO A 324 19.57 7.74 -17.46
N LYS A 325 20.76 7.41 -17.97
CA LYS A 325 21.38 6.08 -17.74
C LYS A 325 21.92 5.86 -16.32
N LYS A 326 22.04 6.91 -15.51
CA LYS A 326 22.64 6.88 -14.18
C LYS A 326 21.85 7.76 -13.22
N ALA A 327 21.75 7.33 -11.96
CA ALA A 327 21.22 8.17 -10.89
C ALA A 327 22.17 9.35 -10.64
N THR A 328 21.61 10.55 -10.57
CA THR A 328 22.33 11.84 -10.41
C THR A 328 21.99 12.54 -9.09
N SER A 329 20.98 12.07 -8.35
CA SER A 329 20.53 12.72 -7.13
C SER A 329 21.59 12.75 -6.04
N LYS A 330 21.65 13.87 -5.32
CA LYS A 330 22.56 14.13 -4.19
C LYS A 330 21.92 13.86 -2.83
N PHE A 331 20.64 13.50 -2.80
CA PHE A 331 19.90 13.17 -1.59
C PHE A 331 19.17 11.85 -1.79
N ASP A 332 18.73 11.25 -0.69
CA ASP A 332 17.96 10.01 -0.73
C ASP A 332 16.73 10.12 0.16
N ILE A 333 15.95 9.03 0.21
CA ILE A 333 14.81 8.87 1.10
C ILE A 333 15.27 9.17 2.53
N LYS A 334 14.54 10.05 3.21
CA LYS A 334 14.86 10.47 4.57
C LYS A 334 14.53 9.35 5.55
N PRO A 335 15.29 9.21 6.65
CA PRO A 335 14.89 8.37 7.76
C PRO A 335 13.45 8.70 8.24
N PRO A 336 12.69 7.70 8.69
CA PRO A 336 11.28 7.89 9.09
C PRO A 336 11.11 8.86 10.25
N VAL A 337 12.12 8.92 11.13
CA VAL A 337 12.18 9.81 12.31
C VAL A 337 13.57 10.43 12.41
N ALA A 338 13.70 11.46 13.27
CA ALA A 338 14.97 12.12 13.53
C ALA A 338 16.01 11.18 14.19
N GLU A 339 17.30 11.46 13.99
CA GLU A 339 18.38 10.61 14.51
C GLU A 339 18.45 10.59 16.05
N ASP A 340 18.00 11.67 16.69
CA ASP A 340 17.94 11.82 18.15
C ASP A 340 16.65 11.25 18.76
N ALA A 341 15.80 10.59 17.96
CA ALA A 341 14.62 9.89 18.47
C ALA A 341 15.03 8.70 19.36
N PRO A 342 14.24 8.38 20.41
CA PRO A 342 14.47 7.20 21.23
C PRO A 342 14.51 5.92 20.40
N GLU A 343 15.30 4.94 20.84
CA GLU A 343 15.53 3.67 20.13
C GLU A 343 14.22 2.99 19.70
N PHE A 344 13.25 2.82 20.61
CA PHE A 344 11.94 2.25 20.27
C PHE A 344 11.19 3.05 19.18
N VAL A 345 11.31 4.38 19.18
CA VAL A 345 10.68 5.21 18.14
C VAL A 345 11.37 5.02 16.80
N LYS A 346 12.71 4.89 16.81
CA LYS A 346 13.51 4.76 15.60
C LYS A 346 13.41 3.38 14.98
N ASP A 347 13.54 2.33 15.78
CA ASP A 347 13.74 0.97 15.30
C ASP A 347 12.43 0.18 15.22
N VAL A 348 11.40 0.57 15.97
CA VAL A 348 10.07 -0.08 15.93
C VAL A 348 9.04 0.81 15.24
N LEU A 349 8.80 2.02 15.77
CA LEU A 349 7.76 2.89 15.19
C LEU A 349 8.16 3.48 13.82
N GLY A 350 9.45 3.75 13.62
CA GLY A 350 9.98 4.29 12.37
C GLY A 350 9.61 3.43 11.16
N PRO A 351 9.98 2.14 11.11
CA PRO A 351 9.59 1.22 10.05
C PRO A 351 8.07 1.13 9.85
N MET A 352 7.28 1.10 10.93
CA MET A 352 5.81 1.09 10.84
C MET A 352 5.27 2.34 10.14
N MET A 353 5.84 3.53 10.42
CA MET A 353 5.41 4.80 9.80
C MET A 353 5.64 4.85 8.29
N VAL A 354 6.60 4.08 7.77
CA VAL A 354 6.96 4.04 6.34
C VAL A 354 6.54 2.75 5.64
N LEU A 355 5.54 2.05 6.20
CA LEU A 355 4.93 0.83 5.63
C LEU A 355 5.88 -0.38 5.57
N GLU A 356 6.88 -0.42 6.46
CA GLU A 356 7.86 -1.51 6.57
C GLU A 356 7.70 -2.28 7.90
N GLY A 357 6.58 -2.09 8.60
CA GLY A 357 6.30 -2.75 9.88
C GLY A 357 6.14 -4.27 9.79
N ASP A 358 5.81 -4.82 8.62
CA ASP A 358 5.72 -6.27 8.41
C ASP A 358 7.06 -7.00 8.53
N GLY A 359 8.18 -6.27 8.35
CA GLY A 359 9.53 -6.81 8.50
C GLY A 359 10.09 -6.76 9.92
N LEU A 360 9.31 -6.28 10.91
CA LEU A 360 9.74 -6.29 12.30
C LEU A 360 9.57 -7.70 12.89
N PRO A 361 10.62 -8.27 13.51
CA PRO A 361 10.53 -9.57 14.16
C PRO A 361 9.71 -9.49 15.46
N VAL A 362 9.31 -10.65 15.98
CA VAL A 362 8.52 -10.76 17.22
C VAL A 362 9.25 -10.10 18.40
N SER A 363 10.57 -10.23 18.50
CA SER A 363 11.38 -9.61 19.57
C SER A 363 11.32 -8.09 19.65
N CYS A 364 10.93 -7.40 18.57
CA CYS A 364 10.79 -5.95 18.58
C CYS A 364 9.54 -5.46 19.32
N LEU A 365 8.57 -6.34 19.57
CA LEU A 365 7.28 -5.97 20.16
C LEU A 365 7.23 -6.31 21.65
N PRO A 366 6.70 -5.40 22.49
CA PRO A 366 6.44 -5.69 23.90
C PRO A 366 5.44 -6.83 24.05
N GLU A 367 5.74 -7.80 24.93
CA GLU A 367 4.91 -8.99 25.16
C GLU A 367 3.47 -8.68 25.63
N ASP A 368 3.30 -7.55 26.31
CA ASP A 368 2.04 -7.05 26.86
C ASP A 368 1.35 -6.01 25.96
N GLY A 369 2.01 -5.61 24.86
CA GLY A 369 1.54 -4.57 23.96
C GLY A 369 1.64 -3.14 24.49
N THR A 370 2.47 -2.86 25.50
CA THR A 370 2.66 -1.51 26.07
C THR A 370 3.57 -0.63 25.21
N PHE A 371 3.14 0.60 24.85
CA PHE A 371 3.93 1.55 24.04
C PHE A 371 4.34 2.81 24.84
N PRO A 372 5.49 3.42 24.54
CA PRO A 372 5.91 4.67 25.17
C PRO A 372 5.01 5.85 24.77
N SER A 373 4.91 6.84 25.66
CA SER A 373 4.14 8.08 25.42
C SER A 373 4.98 9.13 24.67
N GLY A 374 4.30 10.16 24.14
CA GLY A 374 4.98 11.32 23.53
C GLY A 374 5.66 11.04 22.19
N THR A 375 5.38 9.93 21.52
CA THR A 375 6.08 9.52 20.28
C THR A 375 5.67 10.35 19.05
N THR A 376 4.50 10.98 19.07
CA THR A 376 3.97 11.78 17.95
C THR A 376 4.85 13.00 17.60
N GLN A 377 5.69 13.46 18.53
CA GLN A 377 6.60 14.58 18.31
C GLN A 377 7.64 14.30 17.21
N TYR A 378 7.93 13.02 16.94
CA TYR A 378 8.93 12.56 15.96
C TYR A 378 8.37 12.33 14.56
N GLU A 379 7.05 12.22 14.36
CA GLU A 379 6.47 11.87 13.04
C GLU A 379 6.71 12.92 11.95
N LYS A 380 6.74 14.21 12.34
CA LYS A 380 6.89 15.40 11.46
C LYS A 380 6.30 15.20 10.05
N ARG A 381 4.99 14.92 10.00
CA ARG A 381 4.30 14.44 8.79
C ARG A 381 4.39 15.40 7.60
N SER A 382 4.32 16.72 7.85
CA SER A 382 4.48 17.79 6.84
C SER A 382 3.56 17.61 5.63
N ILE A 383 2.27 17.39 5.90
CA ILE A 383 1.21 17.09 4.92
C ILE A 383 0.32 18.29 4.58
N ALA A 384 0.51 19.43 5.25
CA ALA A 384 -0.30 20.61 5.01
C ALA A 384 0.06 21.22 3.66
N ILE A 385 -0.94 21.54 2.85
CA ILE A 385 -0.75 22.26 1.57
C ILE A 385 -0.36 23.72 1.87
N ASP A 386 -1.04 24.33 2.84
CA ASP A 386 -0.83 25.70 3.28
C ASP A 386 -0.54 25.73 4.78
N ILE A 387 0.32 26.65 5.21
CA ILE A 387 0.65 26.89 6.62
C ILE A 387 0.42 28.37 6.98
N PRO A 388 -0.07 28.67 8.19
CA PRO A 388 -0.26 30.06 8.62
C PRO A 388 1.09 30.75 8.78
N SER A 389 1.22 31.96 8.22
CA SER A 389 2.38 32.82 8.41
C SER A 389 2.07 33.88 9.47
N TRP A 390 2.93 34.00 10.47
CA TRP A 390 2.76 34.97 11.55
C TRP A 390 3.22 36.37 11.12
N ASP A 391 2.34 37.35 11.31
CA ASP A 391 2.62 38.77 11.15
C ASP A 391 2.63 39.45 12.53
N PRO A 392 3.80 39.86 13.04
CA PRO A 392 3.91 40.48 14.36
C PRO A 392 3.20 41.83 14.43
N SER A 393 3.06 42.56 13.31
CA SER A 393 2.45 43.90 13.29
C SER A 393 0.93 43.89 13.57
N LEU A 394 0.27 42.76 13.26
CA LEU A 394 -1.17 42.56 13.46
C LEU A 394 -1.47 41.75 14.73
N CYS A 395 -0.45 41.18 15.37
CA CYS A 395 -0.63 40.26 16.48
C CYS A 395 -0.85 41.00 17.82
N ILE A 396 -2.07 40.92 18.35
CA ILE A 396 -2.40 41.46 19.69
C ILE A 396 -2.06 40.50 20.85
N GLN A 397 -1.27 39.46 20.60
CA GLN A 397 -0.79 38.49 21.61
C GLN A 397 -1.91 37.78 22.42
N CYS A 398 -3.10 37.62 21.85
CA CYS A 398 -4.26 37.07 22.59
C CYS A 398 -4.24 35.55 22.82
N GLY A 399 -3.29 34.79 22.27
CA GLY A 399 -3.19 33.33 22.42
C GLY A 399 -4.29 32.49 21.73
N LYS A 400 -5.31 33.11 21.14
CA LYS A 400 -6.46 32.41 20.52
C LYS A 400 -6.03 31.41 19.45
N CYS A 401 -5.04 31.74 18.63
CA CYS A 401 -4.53 30.86 17.57
C CYS A 401 -3.93 29.55 18.11
N ALA A 402 -3.26 29.59 19.27
CA ALA A 402 -2.74 28.39 19.93
C ALA A 402 -3.87 27.58 20.57
N LEU A 403 -4.84 28.25 21.21
CA LEU A 403 -6.00 27.61 21.84
C LEU A 403 -6.85 26.83 20.83
N VAL A 404 -7.15 27.42 19.66
CA VAL A 404 -8.03 26.77 18.67
C VAL A 404 -7.31 25.75 17.80
N CYS A 405 -5.98 25.61 17.92
CA CYS A 405 -5.23 24.67 17.10
C CYS A 405 -5.51 23.22 17.53
N PRO A 406 -6.17 22.40 16.69
CA PRO A 406 -6.54 21.04 17.10
C PRO A 406 -5.36 20.06 17.17
N HIS A 407 -4.15 20.49 16.78
CA HIS A 407 -2.95 19.65 16.71
C HIS A 407 -1.77 20.21 17.51
N ALA A 408 -1.96 21.30 18.28
CA ALA A 408 -0.89 22.01 19.00
C ALA A 408 0.32 22.40 18.09
N SER A 409 0.06 22.65 16.81
CA SER A 409 1.04 23.07 15.79
C SER A 409 1.41 24.54 15.89
N ILE A 410 0.55 25.37 16.48
CA ILE A 410 0.82 26.77 16.81
C ILE A 410 0.93 26.86 18.33
N ARG A 411 2.02 27.44 18.82
CA ARG A 411 2.29 27.60 20.26
C ARG A 411 2.70 29.03 20.54
N ALA A 412 2.29 29.54 21.70
CA ALA A 412 2.83 30.77 22.25
C ALA A 412 4.00 30.43 23.19
N LYS A 413 5.07 31.21 23.13
CA LYS A 413 6.20 31.14 24.06
C LYS A 413 6.46 32.52 24.63
N VAL A 414 6.74 32.57 25.93
CA VAL A 414 7.25 33.74 26.63
C VAL A 414 8.63 33.38 27.14
N TYR A 415 9.60 34.25 26.95
CA TYR A 415 11.01 34.01 27.27
C TYR A 415 11.70 35.35 27.54
N ASP A 416 12.80 35.30 28.29
CA ASP A 416 13.65 36.47 28.51
C ASP A 416 14.42 36.85 27.23
N ALA A 417 14.61 38.14 26.99
CA ALA A 417 15.32 38.65 25.82
C ALA A 417 16.76 38.11 25.71
N ASP A 418 17.40 37.77 26.83
CA ASP A 418 18.75 37.17 26.84
C ASP A 418 18.80 35.81 26.13
N LEU A 419 17.69 35.08 26.06
CA LEU A 419 17.59 33.81 25.34
C LEU A 419 17.57 33.98 23.82
N LEU A 420 17.45 35.21 23.31
CA LEU A 420 17.53 35.50 21.88
C LEU A 420 18.97 35.62 21.36
N LYS A 421 19.98 35.51 22.24
CA LYS A 421 21.38 35.47 21.81
C LYS A 421 21.62 34.28 20.90
N GLY A 422 21.91 34.54 19.62
CA GLY A 422 22.12 33.52 18.59
C GLY A 422 20.85 33.04 17.88
N ALA A 423 19.69 33.65 18.13
CA ALA A 423 18.48 33.35 17.37
C ALA A 423 18.68 33.64 15.86
N PRO A 424 18.08 32.85 14.95
CA PRO A 424 18.16 33.13 13.52
C PRO A 424 17.66 34.54 13.21
N LYS A 425 18.26 35.21 12.21
CA LYS A 425 17.82 36.55 11.77
C LYS A 425 16.35 36.59 11.33
N THR A 426 15.78 35.44 10.96
CA THR A 426 14.39 35.27 10.54
C THR A 426 13.42 35.00 11.70
N PHE A 427 13.92 34.89 12.93
CA PHE A 427 13.10 34.75 14.13
C PHE A 427 12.48 36.12 14.46
N LYS A 428 11.19 36.25 14.14
CA LYS A 428 10.40 37.49 14.28
C LYS A 428 9.99 37.76 15.73
#